data_AF-A0A7Z9TAE2-F1
#
_entry.id   AF-A0A7Z9TAE2-F1
#
_cell.length_a   1.000
_cell.length_b   1.000
_cell.length_c   1.000
_cell.angle_alpha   90.00
_cell.angle_beta   90.00
_cell.angle_gamma   90.00
#
_symmetry.space_group_name_H-M   'P 1'
#
loop_
_entity.id
_entity.type
_entity.pdbx_description
1 polymer ?
#
loop_
_entity_poly.entity_id
_entity_poly.type
_entity_poly.pdbx_seq_one_letter_code
_entity_poly.pdbx_strand_id
1 'polypeptide(L)' 'MMARMESRIVLSVLTLTLVAIVPVSSQEAPQTSWGAPDLQGVWDFRSITPLERPEDLADQEFL' A
#
# COMPACT_ATOMS: atom_id res chain seq x y z
N MET A 1 -9.15 -2.83 -46.91
CA MET A 1 -8.65 -1.93 -45.83
C MET A 1 -9.53 -1.97 -44.59
N MET A 2 -10.87 -1.94 -44.72
CA MET A 2 -11.83 -1.94 -43.59
C MET A 2 -11.83 -3.23 -42.75
N ALA A 3 -11.74 -4.42 -43.35
CA ALA A 3 -11.70 -5.69 -42.59
C ALA A 3 -10.47 -5.84 -41.67
N ARG A 4 -9.33 -5.21 -42.02
CA ARG A 4 -8.14 -5.14 -41.15
C ARG A 4 -8.34 -4.21 -39.95
N MET A 5 -9.25 -3.23 -40.06
CA MET A 5 -9.56 -2.27 -38.99
C MET A 5 -10.56 -2.85 -37.99
N GLU A 6 -11.59 -3.54 -38.47
CA GLU A 6 -12.55 -4.26 -37.64
C GLU A 6 -11.87 -5.35 -36.80
N SER A 7 -10.96 -6.12 -37.39
CA SER A 7 -10.16 -7.12 -36.69
C SER A 7 -9.29 -6.51 -35.57
N ARG A 8 -8.71 -5.31 -35.81
CA ARG A 8 -7.96 -4.58 -34.78
C ARG A 8 -8.85 -4.06 -33.65
N ILE A 9 -10.07 -3.61 -33.96
CA ILE A 9 -11.03 -3.14 -32.96
C ILE A 9 -11.47 -4.31 -32.07
N VAL A 10 -11.82 -5.45 -32.66
CA VAL A 10 -12.22 -6.65 -31.92
C VAL A 10 -11.08 -7.13 -31.03
N LEU A 11 -9.85 -7.18 -31.53
CA LEU A 11 -8.69 -7.52 -30.71
C LEU A 11 -8.48 -6.54 -29.56
N SER A 12 -8.64 -5.24 -29.80
CA SER A 12 -8.45 -4.20 -28.78
C SER A 12 -9.51 -4.30 -27.67
N VAL A 13 -10.77 -4.50 -28.06
CA VAL A 13 -11.88 -4.71 -27.11
C VAL A 13 -11.64 -5.99 -26.31
N LEU A 14 -11.28 -7.09 -26.98
CA LEU A 14 -10.98 -8.36 -26.32
C LEU A 14 -9.85 -8.22 -25.30
N THR A 15 -8.77 -7.53 -25.64
CA THR A 15 -7.67 -7.27 -24.70
C THR A 15 -8.09 -6.41 -23.53
N LEU A 16 -8.92 -5.38 -23.75
CA LEU A 16 -9.40 -4.51 -22.67
C LEU A 16 -10.32 -5.27 -21.71
N THR A 17 -11.22 -6.11 -22.24
CA THR A 17 -12.08 -6.99 -21.44
C THR A 17 -11.26 -8.01 -20.65
N LEU A 18 -10.20 -8.56 -21.23
CA LEU A 18 -9.32 -9.52 -20.56
C LEU A 18 -8.52 -8.87 -19.41
N VAL A 19 -8.07 -7.62 -19.58
CA VAL A 19 -7.38 -6.87 -18.51
C VAL A 19 -8.33 -6.53 -17.36
N ALA A 20 -9.59 -6.23 -17.65
CA ALA A 20 -10.59 -5.84 -16.63
C ALA A 20 -10.94 -6.97 -15.64
N ILE A 21 -10.67 -8.24 -15.98
CA ILE A 21 -10.94 -9.40 -15.11
C ILE A 21 -9.71 -9.91 -14.37
N VAL A 22 -8.55 -9.27 -14.51
CA VAL A 22 -7.35 -9.64 -13.75
C VAL A 22 -7.55 -9.22 -12.28
N PRO A 23 -7.47 -10.15 -11.30
CA PRO A 23 -7.60 -9.79 -9.90
C PRO A 23 -6.44 -8.86 -9.50
N VAL A 24 -6.76 -7.74 -8.88
CA VAL A 24 -5.76 -6.85 -8.28
C VAL A 24 -5.18 -7.57 -7.07
N SER A 25 -3.93 -8.02 -7.17
CA SER A 25 -3.20 -8.54 -6.02
C SER A 25 -2.89 -7.40 -5.06
N SER A 26 -3.33 -7.50 -3.81
CA SER A 26 -2.82 -6.64 -2.75
C SER A 26 -1.35 -6.94 -2.51
N GLN A 27 -0.54 -5.90 -2.33
CA GLN A 27 0.85 -6.08 -1.90
C GLN A 27 0.84 -6.62 -0.47
N GLU A 28 1.53 -7.73 -0.23
CA GLU A 28 1.64 -8.27 1.13
C GLU A 28 2.38 -7.28 2.02
N ALA A 29 1.81 -7.00 3.19
CA ALA A 29 2.46 -6.16 4.18
C ALA A 29 3.74 -6.88 4.65
N PRO A 30 4.87 -6.18 4.76
CA PRO A 30 6.07 -6.72 5.38
C PRO A 30 5.74 -7.31 6.76
N GLN A 31 6.33 -8.46 7.08
CA GLN A 31 6.15 -9.13 8.36
C GLN A 31 7.50 -9.39 9.02
N THR A 32 7.51 -9.37 10.34
CA THR A 32 8.64 -9.79 11.15
C THR A 32 8.80 -11.32 11.09
N SER A 33 9.95 -11.84 11.51
CA SER A 33 10.19 -13.30 11.56
C SER A 33 9.25 -14.05 12.53
N TRP A 34 8.55 -13.33 13.40
CA TRP A 34 7.53 -13.85 14.32
C TRP A 34 6.08 -13.56 13.87
N GLY A 35 5.88 -13.11 12.62
CA GLY A 35 4.56 -13.01 11.99
C GLY A 35 3.74 -11.77 12.35
N ALA A 36 4.35 -10.76 12.98
CA ALA A 36 3.71 -9.46 13.20
C ALA A 36 3.92 -8.54 11.99
N PRO A 37 3.04 -7.56 11.72
CA PRO A 37 3.32 -6.51 10.75
C PRO A 37 4.64 -5.79 11.07
N ASP A 38 5.51 -5.66 10.07
CA ASP A 38 6.75 -4.92 10.20
C ASP A 38 6.50 -3.43 9.95
N LEU A 39 6.76 -2.65 10.99
CA LEU A 39 6.49 -1.21 11.04
C LEU A 39 7.78 -0.37 11.02
N GLN A 40 8.90 -0.94 10.59
CA GLN A 40 10.22 -0.29 10.54
C GLN A 40 10.40 0.71 9.37
N GLY A 41 9.30 1.25 8.84
CA GLY A 41 9.34 2.24 7.75
C GLY A 41 9.84 3.61 8.20
N VAL A 42 9.81 4.58 7.27
CA VAL A 42 10.11 5.98 7.59
C VAL A 42 8.89 6.61 8.23
N TRP A 43 9.06 7.10 9.46
CA TRP A 43 8.04 7.85 10.20
C TRP A 43 8.30 9.35 10.09
N ASP A 44 7.25 10.12 9.82
CA ASP A 44 7.27 11.58 9.79
C ASP A 44 6.44 12.13 10.95
N PHE A 45 6.92 13.19 11.61
CA PHE A 45 6.27 13.78 12.78
C PHE A 45 5.27 14.85 12.34
N ARG A 46 4.03 14.42 12.03
CA ARG A 46 2.94 15.30 11.56
C ARG A 46 1.89 15.62 12.62
N SER A 47 2.20 15.44 13.90
CA SER A 47 1.31 15.77 15.01
C SER A 47 1.55 17.20 15.49
N ILE A 48 0.47 17.91 15.85
CA ILE A 48 0.56 19.20 16.54
C ILE A 48 1.09 19.00 17.98
N THR A 49 0.69 17.90 18.62
CA THR A 49 1.14 17.55 19.97
C THR A 49 2.43 16.72 19.87
N PRO A 50 3.56 17.19 20.42
CA PRO A 50 4.81 16.44 20.42
C PRO A 50 4.71 15.22 21.34
N LEU A 51 5.50 14.17 21.02
CA LEU A 51 5.62 12.99 21.86
C LEU A 51 6.74 13.22 22.88
N GLU A 52 6.39 13.86 24.00
CA GLU A 52 7.29 14.18 25.10
C GLU A 52 6.79 13.55 26.41
N ARG A 53 7.73 13.24 27.30
CA ARG A 53 7.40 12.77 28.65
C ARG A 53 6.82 13.93 29.47
N PRO A 54 5.67 13.76 30.15
CA PRO A 54 5.13 14.79 31.05
C PRO A 54 6.13 15.18 32.13
N GLU A 55 6.12 16.46 32.52
CA GLU A 55 7.06 17.02 33.50
C GLU A 55 7.02 16.29 34.86
N ASP A 56 5.83 15.93 35.32
CA ASP A 56 5.62 15.20 36.58
C ASP A 56 6.24 13.79 36.57
N LEU A 57 6.59 13.26 35.40
CA LEU A 57 7.17 11.94 35.22
C LEU A 57 8.65 11.99 34.83
N ALA A 58 9.28 13.18 34.81
CA ALA A 58 10.64 13.38 34.33
C ALA A 58 11.64 12.39 34.94
N ASP A 59 11.60 12.25 36.28
CA ASP A 59 12.52 11.41 37.05
C ASP A 59 12.05 9.95 37.22
N GLN A 60 10.92 9.56 36.63
CA GLN A 60 10.38 8.20 36.73
C GLN A 60 10.99 7.28 35.67
N GLU A 61 11.93 6.42 36.06
CA GLU A 61 12.61 5.53 35.12
C GLU A 61 11.72 4.36 34.62
N PHE A 62 10.83 3.85 35.49
CA PHE A 62 9.95 2.71 35.20
C PHE A 62 8.51 2.96 35.67
N LEU A 63 7.55 2.22 35.11
CA LEU A 63 6.13 2.25 35.48
C LEU A 63 5.84 1.49 36.78
#